data_AF-A0A1X0UJS6-F1
#
_entry.id   AF-A0A1X0UJS6-F1
#
_cell.length_a   1.000
_cell.length_b   1.000
_cell.length_c   1.000
_cell.angle_alpha   90.00
_cell.angle_beta   90.00
_cell.angle_gamma   90.00
#
_symmetry.space_group_name_H-M   'P 1'
#
loop_
_entity.id
_entity.type
_entity.pdbx_description
1 polymer ?
#
loop_
_entity_poly.entity_id
_entity_poly.type
_entity_poly.pdbx_seq_one_letter_code
_entity_poly.pdbx_strand_id
1 'polypeptide(L)'
;MTTTTTTAPHTNSPVAARVGWVLTALIAIFLIFDGVTKLMNVQAVKDATVDLGLREEMMPVVGIVLLVSLALYLVPRTAFLGAVLLTGYLGGAVLTNWRVDKPLFSTVLFAVYVGIVVWGALYLRDPKVRQVMPFVR
;
A
#
# COMPACT_ATOMS: atom_id res chain seq x y z
N MET A 1 -2.39 -28.87 -39.21
CA MET A 1 -1.74 -29.33 -37.97
C MET A 1 -1.66 -28.14 -37.03
N THR A 2 -2.65 -27.96 -36.15
CA THR A 2 -2.74 -26.83 -35.22
C THR A 2 -2.07 -27.22 -33.90
N THR A 3 -0.89 -26.65 -33.62
CA THR A 3 -0.22 -26.75 -32.32
C THR A 3 -1.02 -25.97 -31.28
N THR A 4 -1.78 -26.69 -30.46
CA THR A 4 -2.33 -26.18 -29.20
C THR A 4 -1.18 -26.03 -28.21
N THR A 5 -0.70 -24.79 -28.03
CA THR A 5 0.21 -24.45 -26.92
C THR A 5 -0.59 -24.55 -25.62
N THR A 6 -0.50 -25.69 -24.94
CA THR A 6 -1.01 -25.87 -23.58
C THR A 6 -0.20 -24.99 -22.64
N THR A 7 -0.73 -23.81 -22.29
CA THR A 7 -0.14 -22.95 -21.26
C THR A 7 -0.24 -23.68 -19.92
N ALA A 8 0.90 -24.14 -19.40
CA ALA A 8 0.95 -24.82 -18.10
C ALA A 8 0.35 -23.91 -17.01
N PRO A 9 -0.44 -24.45 -16.06
CA PRO A 9 -0.98 -23.66 -14.98
C PRO A 9 0.16 -23.12 -14.11
N HIS A 10 0.29 -21.78 -14.04
CA HIS A 10 1.20 -21.11 -13.10
C HIS A 10 0.72 -21.32 -11.66
N THR A 11 0.95 -22.51 -11.11
CA THR A 11 0.63 -22.83 -9.73
C THR A 11 1.54 -22.02 -8.81
N ASN A 12 0.92 -21.35 -7.84
CA ASN A 12 1.66 -20.60 -6.85
C ASN A 12 2.46 -21.57 -5.96
N SER A 13 3.75 -21.31 -5.74
CA SER A 13 4.46 -21.98 -4.65
C SER A 13 3.72 -21.64 -3.34
N PRO A 14 3.35 -22.65 -2.52
CA PRO A 14 2.62 -22.42 -1.28
C PRO A 14 3.40 -21.52 -0.30
N VAL A 15 4.73 -21.51 -0.41
CA VAL A 15 5.62 -20.63 0.36
C VAL A 15 5.46 -19.17 -0.05
N ALA A 16 5.43 -18.88 -1.35
CA ALA A 16 5.27 -17.52 -1.86
C ALA A 16 3.93 -16.91 -1.43
N ALA A 17 2.85 -17.68 -1.54
CA ALA A 17 1.53 -17.25 -1.08
C ALA A 17 1.53 -16.94 0.42
N ARG A 18 2.16 -17.78 1.25
CA ARG A 18 2.26 -17.57 2.70
C ARG A 18 3.05 -16.29 3.05
N VAL A 19 4.18 -16.07 2.39
CA VAL A 19 4.97 -14.84 2.57
C VAL A 19 4.14 -13.60 2.18
N GLY A 20 3.42 -13.65 1.06
CA GLY A 20 2.54 -12.55 0.64
C GLY A 20 1.45 -12.23 1.67
N TRP A 21 0.86 -13.24 2.30
CA TRP A 21 -0.13 -13.04 3.37
C TRP A 21 0.48 -12.47 4.65
N VAL A 22 1.67 -12.92 5.06
CA VAL A 22 2.39 -12.36 6.22
C VAL A 22 2.71 -10.89 6.00
N LEU A 23 3.26 -10.54 4.83
CA LEU A 23 3.55 -9.15 4.48
C LEU A 23 2.27 -8.30 4.43
N THR A 24 1.17 -8.84 3.90
CA THR A 24 -0.12 -8.15 3.89
C THR A 24 -0.61 -7.88 5.32
N ALA A 25 -0.52 -8.84 6.22
CA ALA A 25 -0.93 -8.66 7.61
C ALA A 25 -0.09 -7.59 8.32
N LEU A 26 1.24 -7.62 8.14
CA LEU A 26 2.15 -6.62 8.73
C LEU A 26 1.84 -5.21 8.23
N ILE A 27 1.69 -5.03 6.91
CA ILE A 27 1.33 -3.72 6.34
C ILE A 27 -0.06 -3.28 6.80
N ALA A 28 -1.03 -4.19 6.83
CA ALA A 28 -2.39 -3.86 7.23
C ALA A 28 -2.44 -3.36 8.67
N ILE A 29 -1.74 -4.03 9.60
CA ILE A 29 -1.64 -3.57 11.00
C ILE A 29 -1.02 -2.17 11.06
N PHE A 30 0.08 -1.95 10.35
CA PHE A 30 0.75 -0.66 10.31
C PHE A 30 -0.16 0.46 9.76
N LEU A 31 -0.83 0.22 8.63
CA LEU A 31 -1.70 1.21 7.98
C LEU A 31 -3.01 1.43 8.74
N ILE A 32 -3.55 0.41 9.42
CA ILE A 32 -4.70 0.58 10.33
C ILE A 32 -4.30 1.51 11.47
N PHE A 33 -3.16 1.27 12.10
CA PHE A 33 -2.67 2.12 13.17
C PHE A 33 -2.45 3.57 12.69
N ASP A 34 -1.80 3.75 11.55
CA ASP A 34 -1.60 5.06 10.92
C ASP A 34 -2.94 5.77 10.59
N GLY A 35 -3.91 5.06 10.02
CA GLY A 35 -5.21 5.63 9.68
C GLY A 35 -6.05 5.98 10.92
N VAL A 36 -6.09 5.09 11.90
CA VAL A 36 -6.87 5.29 13.14
C VAL A 36 -6.30 6.45 13.96
N THR A 37 -4.98 6.56 14.10
CA THR A 37 -4.36 7.69 14.81
C THR A 37 -4.67 9.03 14.14
N LYS A 38 -4.71 9.06 12.79
CA LYS A 38 -5.17 10.24 12.04
C LYS A 38 -6.64 10.57 12.28
N LEU A 39 -7.52 9.58 12.41
CA LEU A 39 -8.95 9.77 12.74
C LEU A 39 -9.16 10.29 14.16
N MET A 40 -8.42 9.73 15.13
CA MET A 40 -8.50 10.13 16.53
C MET A 40 -7.95 11.54 16.76
N ASN A 41 -7.23 12.09 15.79
CA ASN A 41 -6.63 13.43 15.84
C ASN A 41 -5.87 13.67 17.17
N VAL A 42 -5.08 12.67 17.57
CA VAL A 42 -4.29 12.71 18.81
C VAL A 42 -3.28 13.84 18.76
N GLN A 43 -2.86 14.35 19.93
CA GLN A 43 -1.99 15.54 20.00
C GLN A 43 -0.71 15.40 19.14
N ALA A 44 -0.06 14.23 19.17
CA ALA A 44 1.11 13.97 18.34
C ALA A 44 0.85 14.09 16.82
N VAL A 45 -0.36 13.73 16.37
CA VAL A 45 -0.77 13.87 14.97
C VAL A 45 -1.02 15.34 14.65
N LYS A 46 -1.67 16.09 15.55
CA LYS A 46 -1.86 17.54 15.39
C LYS A 46 -0.53 18.26 15.25
N ASP A 47 0.38 18.04 16.20
CA ASP A 47 1.70 18.66 16.22
C ASP A 47 2.47 18.33 14.91
N ALA A 48 2.45 17.06 14.50
CA ALA A 48 3.06 16.62 13.25
C ALA A 48 2.41 17.24 12.00
N THR A 49 1.11 17.56 12.01
CA THR A 49 0.46 18.18 10.85
C THR A 49 0.69 19.68 10.78
N VAL A 50 0.78 20.34 11.93
CA VAL A 50 1.18 21.74 12.01
C VAL A 50 2.61 21.89 11.48
N ASP A 51 3.51 20.99 11.85
CA ASP A 51 4.87 20.89 11.28
C ASP A 51 4.87 20.69 9.76
N LEU A 52 3.86 20.01 9.21
CA LEU A 52 3.69 19.81 7.77
C LEU A 52 3.05 21.02 7.07
N GLY A 53 2.67 22.07 7.82
CA GLY A 53 1.96 23.24 7.30
C GLY A 53 0.54 22.92 6.81
N LEU A 54 -0.07 21.85 7.33
CA LEU A 54 -1.42 21.42 6.97
C LEU A 54 -2.44 21.87 8.02
N ARG A 55 -3.71 21.95 7.62
CA ARG A 55 -4.82 22.23 8.55
C ARG A 55 -5.21 20.94 9.26
N GLU A 56 -5.37 20.99 10.59
CA GLU A 56 -5.70 19.81 11.42
C GLU A 56 -6.98 19.07 10.98
N GLU A 57 -7.96 19.81 10.49
CA GLU A 57 -9.22 19.26 9.95
C GLU A 57 -9.05 18.36 8.71
N MET A 58 -7.88 18.40 8.05
CA MET A 58 -7.58 17.52 6.91
C MET A 58 -7.25 16.10 7.37
N MET A 59 -6.76 15.90 8.59
CA MET A 59 -6.22 14.62 9.06
C MET A 59 -7.26 13.50 9.13
N PRO A 60 -8.47 13.74 9.66
CA PRO A 60 -9.53 12.73 9.63
C PRO A 60 -9.87 12.27 8.22
N VAL A 61 -9.91 13.20 7.24
CA VAL A 61 -10.20 12.88 5.84
C VAL A 61 -9.08 12.02 5.24
N VAL A 62 -7.82 12.39 5.48
CA VAL A 62 -6.65 11.60 5.04
C VAL A 62 -6.68 10.19 5.64
N GLY A 63 -6.99 10.06 6.93
CA GLY A 63 -7.15 8.77 7.58
C GLY A 63 -8.29 7.93 7.00
N ILE A 64 -9.44 8.53 6.68
CA ILE A 64 -10.57 7.83 6.05
C ILE A 64 -10.17 7.30 4.68
N VAL A 65 -9.52 8.14 3.85
CA VAL A 65 -9.05 7.73 2.52
C VAL A 65 -8.08 6.55 2.61
N LEU A 66 -7.15 6.58 3.58
CA LEU A 66 -6.24 5.47 3.83
C LEU A 66 -6.99 4.19 4.20
N LEU A 67 -7.90 4.26 5.17
CA LEU A 67 -8.63 3.09 5.68
C LEU A 67 -9.54 2.48 4.62
N VAL A 68 -10.20 3.30 3.79
CA VAL A 68 -11.00 2.81 2.65
C VAL A 68 -10.12 2.13 1.62
N SER A 69 -8.99 2.74 1.26
CA SER A 69 -8.03 2.15 0.31
C SER A 69 -7.49 0.81 0.82
N LEU A 70 -7.19 0.73 2.12
CA LEU A 70 -6.74 -0.49 2.79
C LEU A 70 -7.84 -1.56 2.86
N ALA A 71 -9.08 -1.18 3.16
CA ALA A 71 -10.20 -2.11 3.17
C ALA A 71 -10.38 -2.77 1.78
N LEU A 72 -10.28 -1.97 0.71
CA LEU A 72 -10.30 -2.49 -0.66
C LEU A 72 -9.09 -3.39 -0.96
N TYR A 73 -7.91 -3.07 -0.41
CA TYR A 73 -6.70 -3.88 -0.56
C TYR A 73 -6.79 -5.26 0.15
N LEU A 74 -7.50 -5.32 1.27
CA LEU A 74 -7.66 -6.55 2.07
C LEU A 74 -8.63 -7.54 1.42
N VAL A 75 -9.67 -7.06 0.74
CA VAL A 75 -10.65 -7.90 0.06
C VAL A 75 -10.06 -8.46 -1.25
N PRO A 76 -9.89 -9.79 -1.41
CA PRO A 76 -9.18 -10.37 -2.55
C PRO A 76 -9.75 -9.97 -3.93
N ARG A 77 -11.06 -9.74 -4.02
CA ARG A 77 -11.73 -9.33 -5.26
C ARG A 77 -11.41 -7.90 -5.69
N THR A 78 -11.05 -7.03 -4.75
CA THR A 78 -10.75 -5.61 -4.98
C THR A 78 -9.29 -5.25 -4.69
N ALA A 79 -8.47 -6.24 -4.32
CA ALA A 79 -7.12 -6.03 -3.83
C ALA A 79 -6.24 -5.23 -4.80
N PHE A 80 -6.38 -5.47 -6.10
CA PHE A 80 -5.69 -4.73 -7.14
C PHE A 80 -6.06 -3.24 -7.13
N LEU A 81 -7.36 -2.91 -7.07
CA LEU A 81 -7.84 -1.52 -6.99
C LEU A 81 -7.36 -0.86 -5.70
N GLY A 82 -7.42 -1.57 -4.58
CA GLY A 82 -6.89 -1.10 -3.29
C GLY A 82 -5.40 -0.77 -3.36
N ALA A 83 -4.59 -1.60 -4.02
CA ALA A 83 -3.16 -1.34 -4.21
C ALA A 83 -2.90 -0.08 -5.05
N VAL A 84 -3.69 0.14 -6.10
CA VAL A 84 -3.63 1.37 -6.92
C VAL A 84 -3.98 2.60 -6.09
N LEU A 85 -5.07 2.56 -5.31
CA LEU A 85 -5.47 3.66 -4.42
C LEU A 85 -4.42 3.96 -3.35
N LEU A 86 -3.86 2.91 -2.72
CA LEU A 86 -2.76 3.04 -1.77
C LEU A 86 -1.52 3.66 -2.42
N THR A 87 -1.25 3.36 -3.70
CA THR A 87 -0.13 3.99 -4.43
C THR A 87 -0.33 5.50 -4.58
N GLY A 88 -1.54 5.93 -4.94
CA GLY A 88 -1.88 7.36 -5.00
C GLY A 88 -1.77 8.04 -3.63
N TYR A 89 -2.29 7.39 -2.57
CA TYR A 89 -2.17 7.88 -1.20
C TYR A 89 -0.71 8.05 -0.76
N LEU A 90 0.11 7.01 -0.96
CA LEU A 90 1.53 7.01 -0.59
C LEU A 90 2.33 8.03 -1.41
N GLY A 91 2.00 8.23 -2.69
CA GLY A 91 2.61 9.31 -3.50
C GLY A 91 2.34 10.71 -2.92
N GLY A 92 1.12 10.94 -2.42
CA GLY A 92 0.79 12.17 -1.68
C GLY A 92 1.61 12.33 -0.40
N ALA A 93 1.84 11.23 0.34
CA ALA A 93 2.68 11.24 1.53
C ALA A 93 4.15 11.56 1.21
N VAL A 94 4.70 11.04 0.11
CA VAL A 94 6.06 11.37 -0.37
C VAL A 94 6.17 12.88 -0.62
N LEU A 95 5.27 13.43 -1.43
CA LEU A 95 5.30 14.86 -1.80
C LEU A 95 5.14 15.76 -0.57
N THR A 96 4.20 15.42 0.33
CA THR A 96 3.94 16.22 1.54
C THR A 96 5.15 16.28 2.45
N ASN A 97 5.82 15.13 2.68
CA ASN A 97 7.02 15.10 3.52
C ASN A 97 8.23 15.76 2.85
N TRP A 98 8.38 15.61 1.53
CA TRP A 98 9.49 16.21 0.80
C TRP A 98 9.37 17.73 0.74
N ARG A 99 8.14 18.26 0.58
CA ARG A 99 7.86 19.71 0.53
C ARG A 99 8.34 20.48 1.77
N VAL A 100 8.37 19.82 2.94
CA VAL A 100 8.82 20.43 4.21
C VAL A 100 10.22 19.96 4.62
N ASP A 101 11.03 19.55 3.64
CA ASP A 101 12.44 19.18 3.80
C ASP A 101 12.71 18.10 4.87
N LYS A 102 11.74 17.19 5.10
CA LYS A 102 11.96 16.05 6.02
C LYS A 102 13.06 15.12 5.45
N PRO A 103 13.77 14.37 6.32
CA PRO A 103 14.86 13.50 5.88
C PRO A 103 14.44 12.51 4.78
N LEU A 104 15.20 12.52 3.67
CA LEU A 104 14.85 11.78 2.46
C LEU A 104 14.73 10.27 2.71
N PHE A 105 15.78 9.65 3.26
CA PHE A 105 15.84 8.20 3.43
C PHE A 105 14.94 7.67 4.54
N SER A 106 14.71 8.45 5.59
CA SER A 106 13.97 7.98 6.77
C SER A 106 12.48 8.28 6.69
N THR A 107 12.08 9.44 6.16
CA THR A 107 10.69 9.91 6.21
C THR A 107 10.04 9.93 4.83
N VAL A 108 10.73 10.49 3.83
CA VAL A 108 10.16 10.62 2.47
C VAL A 108 10.08 9.26 1.79
N LEU A 109 11.19 8.52 1.73
CA LEU A 109 11.25 7.21 1.07
C LEU A 109 10.53 6.10 1.84
N PHE A 110 10.18 6.32 3.10
CA PHE A 110 9.42 5.35 3.87
C PHE A 110 8.10 4.99 3.18
N ALA A 111 7.37 5.97 2.65
CA ALA A 111 6.14 5.72 1.90
C ALA A 111 6.38 4.91 0.62
N VAL A 112 7.54 5.08 -0.04
CA VAL A 112 7.96 4.29 -1.20
C VAL A 112 8.23 2.83 -0.80
N TYR A 113 8.94 2.61 0.31
CA TYR A 113 9.19 1.27 0.83
C TYR A 113 7.89 0.54 1.15
N VAL A 114 6.93 1.21 1.81
CA VAL A 114 5.60 0.64 2.06
C VAL A 114 4.89 0.29 0.75
N GLY A 115 4.94 1.16 -0.26
CA GLY A 115 4.35 0.90 -1.58
C GLY A 115 4.94 -0.33 -2.26
N ILE A 116 6.26 -0.51 -2.21
CA ILE A 116 6.95 -1.70 -2.75
C ILE A 116 6.45 -2.96 -2.03
N VAL A 117 6.33 -2.93 -0.71
CA VAL A 117 5.87 -4.11 0.05
C VAL A 117 4.38 -4.38 -0.21
N VAL A 118 3.53 -3.35 -0.39
CA VAL A 118 2.10 -3.51 -0.77
C VAL A 118 1.99 -4.26 -2.10
N TRP A 119 2.69 -3.80 -3.13
CA TRP A 119 2.66 -4.45 -4.44
C TRP A 119 3.34 -5.82 -4.44
N GLY A 120 4.46 -5.96 -3.72
CA GLY A 120 5.16 -7.24 -3.57
C GLY A 120 4.28 -8.28 -2.89
N ALA A 121 3.66 -7.94 -1.76
CA ALA A 121 2.74 -8.83 -1.05
C ALA A 121 1.57 -9.29 -1.93
N LEU A 122 0.99 -8.37 -2.71
CA LEU A 122 -0.06 -8.68 -3.67
C LEU A 122 0.44 -9.60 -4.81
N TYR A 123 1.60 -9.28 -5.40
CA TYR A 123 2.23 -10.08 -6.46
C TYR A 123 2.52 -11.51 -6.00
N LEU A 124 2.94 -11.69 -4.74
CA LEU A 124 3.22 -13.01 -4.17
C LEU A 124 1.95 -13.83 -3.89
N ARG A 125 0.87 -13.20 -3.42
CA ARG A 125 -0.35 -13.92 -3.00
C ARG A 125 -1.38 -14.14 -4.12
N ASP A 126 -1.42 -13.28 -5.14
CA ASP A 126 -2.43 -13.37 -6.21
C ASP A 126 -1.81 -13.69 -7.59
N PRO A 127 -2.04 -14.90 -8.15
CA PRO A 127 -1.56 -15.27 -9.47
C PRO A 127 -2.12 -14.40 -10.60
N LYS A 128 -3.34 -13.88 -10.47
CA LYS A 128 -3.99 -13.08 -11.53
C LYS A 128 -3.27 -11.76 -11.72
N VAL A 129 -2.80 -11.17 -10.63
CA VAL A 129 -2.04 -9.92 -10.69
C VAL A 129 -0.74 -10.10 -11.49
N ARG A 130 -0.08 -11.25 -11.39
CA ARG A 130 1.11 -11.57 -12.20
C ARG A 130 0.81 -11.77 -13.68
N GLN A 131 -0.42 -12.12 -14.04
CA GLN A 131 -0.85 -12.18 -15.43
C GLN A 131 -1.05 -10.78 -16.02
N VAL A 132 -1.50 -9.82 -15.20
CA VAL A 132 -1.70 -8.43 -15.62
C VAL A 132 -0.38 -7.65 -15.69
N MET A 133 0.53 -7.88 -14.74
CA MET A 133 1.85 -7.25 -14.71
C MET A 133 2.99 -8.28 -14.76
N PRO A 134 3.23 -8.92 -15.93
CA PRO A 134 4.34 -9.84 -16.07
C PRO A 134 5.68 -9.09 -16.02
N PHE A 135 6.69 -9.69 -15.38
CA PHE A 135 8.06 -9.20 -15.53
C PHE A 135 8.50 -9.40 -16.98
N VAL A 136 8.73 -8.28 -17.68
CA VAL A 136 9.36 -8.29 -19.00
C VAL A 136 10.83 -8.64 -18.77
N ARG A 137 11.32 -9.66 -19.48
CA ARG A 137 12.73 -10.06 -19.50
C ARG A 137 13.45 -9.38 -20.66
#